data_AF-A0A0U2XE15-F1
#
_entry.id   AF-A0A0U2XE15-F1
#
_cell.length_a   1.000
_cell.length_b   1.000
_cell.length_c   1.000
_cell.angle_alpha   90.00
_cell.angle_beta   90.00
_cell.angle_gamma   90.00
#
_symmetry.space_group_name_H-M   'P 1'
#
loop_
_entity.id
_entity.type
_entity.pdbx_description
1 polymer ?
#
loop_
_entity_poly.entity_id
_entity_poly.type
_entity_poly.pdbx_seq_one_letter_code
_entity_poly.pdbx_strand_id
1 'polypeptide(L)'
;MHFVTESELRTKFGKEAFTQFYLNNQLRLTPGAKQFLLDNKIPILSEAQMQQKGETLKQLTTLDGYKEVLSSELLEAALLAMDLQLSISQRLFDIEKTLTQALGQSSSDEETSLAEIEEFQLEAVHIFSEQGSLLIKLKKVCGIIHLIQAEYPQYRQILIKATIKIIELKKQLAGETNEKTINGSM
;
A
#
# COMPACT_ATOMS: atom_id res chain seq x y z
N MET A 1 24.91 22.32 25.54
CA MET A 1 23.55 22.61 26.03
C MET A 1 23.20 24.03 25.63
N HIS A 2 22.10 24.22 24.90
CA HIS A 2 21.66 25.54 24.43
C HIS A 2 20.58 26.09 25.35
N PHE A 3 20.67 27.37 25.71
CA PHE A 3 19.66 28.05 26.52
C PHE A 3 18.77 28.89 25.62
N VAL A 4 17.52 28.47 25.46
CA VAL A 4 16.53 29.19 24.68
C VAL A 4 16.10 30.44 25.43
N THR A 5 16.22 31.58 24.75
CA THR A 5 15.88 32.91 25.28
C THR A 5 14.48 33.36 24.83
N GLU A 6 13.92 34.32 25.55
CA GLU A 6 12.65 34.95 25.16
C GLU A 6 12.74 35.60 23.77
N SER A 7 13.85 36.28 23.47
CA SER A 7 14.07 36.95 22.18
C SER A 7 14.05 35.96 21.01
N GLU A 8 14.62 34.77 21.20
CA GLU A 8 14.56 33.68 20.21
C GLU A 8 13.12 33.21 19.98
N LEU A 9 12.34 33.03 21.06
CA LEU A 9 10.95 32.61 20.95
C LEU A 9 10.07 33.67 20.30
N ARG A 10 10.22 34.95 20.66
CA ARG A 10 9.52 36.07 20.01
C ARG A 10 9.82 36.16 18.53
N THR A 11 11.09 36.01 18.15
CA THR A 11 11.50 36.02 16.75
C THR A 11 10.89 34.86 15.97
N LYS A 12 10.89 33.65 16.55
CA LYS A 12 10.27 32.49 15.91
C LYS A 12 8.75 32.64 15.80
N PHE A 13 8.09 33.03 16.89
CA PHE A 13 6.63 33.18 16.94
C PHE A 13 6.13 34.28 16.00
N GLY A 14 6.91 35.34 15.81
CA GLY A 14 6.61 36.40 14.85
C GLY A 14 6.77 35.98 13.38
N LYS A 15 7.64 35.00 13.09
CA LYS A 15 7.79 34.42 11.73
C LYS A 15 6.71 33.39 11.44
N GLU A 16 6.46 32.51 12.40
CA GLU A 16 5.47 31.44 12.30
C GLU A 16 4.91 31.17 13.70
N ALA A 17 3.62 31.41 13.87
CA ALA A 17 2.96 31.14 15.14
C ALA A 17 2.95 29.63 15.42
N PHE A 18 3.35 29.24 16.62
CA PHE A 18 3.35 27.85 17.05
C PHE A 18 2.45 27.68 18.28
N THR A 19 1.76 26.54 18.34
CA THR A 19 0.80 26.22 19.41
C THR A 19 1.39 25.31 20.48
N GLN A 20 2.65 24.88 20.32
CA GLN A 20 3.35 24.00 21.26
C GLN A 20 4.87 24.19 21.16
N PHE A 21 5.58 23.96 22.27
CA PHE A 21 7.04 24.08 22.34
C PHE A 21 7.68 22.79 22.86
N TYR A 22 8.66 22.27 22.13
CA TYR A 22 9.31 21.00 22.44
C TYR A 22 10.66 21.20 23.13
N LEU A 23 10.83 20.56 24.28
CA LEU A 23 12.06 20.57 25.05
C LEU A 23 12.77 19.23 24.89
N ASN A 24 13.93 19.24 24.22
CA ASN A 24 14.82 18.08 24.11
C ASN A 24 15.93 18.13 25.18
N ASN A 25 16.67 17.03 25.36
CA ASN A 25 17.74 16.92 26.36
C ASN A 25 18.92 17.89 26.14
N GLN A 26 19.01 18.53 24.98
CA GLN A 26 20.07 19.47 24.63
C GLN A 26 19.66 20.94 24.85
N LEU A 27 18.37 21.20 25.09
CA LEU A 27 17.77 22.53 25.26
C LEU A 27 17.37 22.77 26.71
N ARG A 28 17.63 23.98 27.20
CA ARG A 28 17.11 24.49 28.46
C ARG A 28 16.40 25.81 28.24
N LEU A 29 15.30 26.04 28.95
CA LEU A 29 14.60 27.33 28.90
C LEU A 29 15.22 28.27 29.93
N THR A 30 15.46 29.51 29.51
CA THR A 30 15.66 30.62 30.45
C THR A 30 14.35 30.97 31.17
N PRO A 31 14.39 31.64 32.34
CA PRO A 31 13.17 32.10 33.02
C PRO A 31 12.26 32.94 32.13
N GLY A 32 12.83 33.87 31.34
CA GLY A 32 12.06 34.70 30.40
C GLY A 32 11.42 33.89 29.27
N ALA A 33 12.14 32.90 28.72
CA ALA A 33 11.58 32.00 27.71
C ALA A 33 10.41 31.16 28.27
N LYS A 34 10.53 30.67 29.51
CA LYS A 34 9.45 29.94 30.19
C LYS A 34 8.23 30.84 30.41
N GLN A 35 8.43 32.09 30.83
CA GLN A 35 7.35 33.05 31.04
C GLN A 35 6.61 33.36 29.73
N PHE A 36 7.35 33.60 28.65
CA PHE A 36 6.77 33.85 27.32
C PHE A 36 5.83 32.72 26.86
N LEU A 37 6.24 31.45 27.05
CA LEU A 37 5.41 30.30 26.67
C LEU A 37 4.14 30.23 27.51
N LEU A 38 4.22 30.52 28.82
CA LEU A 38 3.06 30.58 29.72
C LEU A 38 2.08 31.68 29.33
N ASP A 39 2.58 32.89 29.07
CA ASP A 39 1.76 34.05 28.71
C ASP A 39 0.98 33.82 27.40
N ASN A 40 1.59 33.10 26.46
CA ASN A 40 0.98 32.74 25.18
C ASN A 40 0.19 31.42 25.22
N LYS A 41 0.02 30.80 26.41
CA LYS A 41 -0.66 29.51 26.61
C LYS A 41 -0.08 28.37 25.74
N ILE A 42 1.22 28.40 25.49
CA ILE A 42 1.93 27.42 24.69
C ILE A 42 2.44 26.30 25.63
N PRO A 43 1.92 25.07 25.54
CA PRO A 43 2.38 23.95 26.35
C PRO A 43 3.83 23.60 26.03
N ILE A 44 4.59 23.28 27.08
CA ILE A 44 5.96 22.75 26.99
C ILE A 44 5.86 21.23 27.02
N LEU A 45 6.24 20.58 25.92
CA LEU A 45 6.19 19.13 25.77
C LEU A 45 7.61 18.55 25.80
N SER A 46 7.77 17.39 26.45
CA SER A 46 9.04 16.64 26.40
C SER A 46 9.13 15.80 25.12
N GLU A 47 10.33 15.41 24.74
CA GLU A 47 10.58 14.50 23.61
C GLU A 47 9.80 13.17 23.74
N ALA A 48 9.60 12.66 24.96
CA ALA A 48 8.75 11.48 25.22
C ALA A 48 7.26 11.73 24.91
N GLN A 49 6.78 12.97 25.03
CA GLN A 49 5.41 13.36 24.71
C GLN A 49 5.19 13.64 23.22
N MET A 50 6.26 13.90 22.43
CA MET A 50 6.19 13.94 20.97
C MET A 50 5.71 12.60 20.40
N GLN A 51 6.17 11.49 20.98
CA GLN A 51 5.85 10.15 20.49
C GLN A 51 4.43 9.68 20.86
N GLN A 52 3.85 10.23 21.93
CA GLN A 52 2.54 9.79 22.44
C GLN A 52 1.36 10.66 21.99
N LYS A 53 1.60 11.92 21.61
CA LYS A 53 0.53 12.90 21.32
C LYS A 53 0.52 13.43 19.90
N GLY A 54 1.37 12.87 19.03
CA GLY A 54 1.09 12.89 17.60
C GLY A 54 -0.13 12.01 17.37
N GLU A 55 -1.32 12.61 17.26
CA GLU A 55 -2.30 12.12 16.31
C GLU A 55 -1.52 11.83 15.05
N THR A 56 -1.28 10.54 14.81
CA THR A 56 -0.41 10.09 13.75
C THR A 56 -1.22 10.35 12.48
N LEU A 57 -1.11 11.55 11.93
CA LEU A 57 -1.24 11.72 10.49
C LEU A 57 -0.21 10.75 9.94
N LYS A 58 -0.65 9.51 9.66
CA LYS A 58 0.13 8.53 8.92
C LYS A 58 0.59 9.29 7.70
N GLN A 59 1.88 9.60 7.64
CA GLN A 59 2.45 10.14 6.43
C GLN A 59 2.16 9.11 5.35
N LEU A 60 1.27 9.48 4.42
CA LEU A 60 0.91 8.62 3.31
C LEU A 60 2.19 8.34 2.54
N THR A 61 2.54 7.06 2.49
CA THR A 61 3.67 6.57 1.71
C THR A 61 3.21 6.28 0.27
N THR A 62 4.14 6.22 -0.68
CA THR A 62 3.81 5.78 -2.04
C THR A 62 3.18 4.38 -2.03
N LEU A 63 3.60 3.51 -1.09
CA LEU A 63 3.02 2.19 -0.89
C LEU A 63 1.53 2.26 -0.52
N ASP A 64 1.13 3.22 0.32
CA ASP A 64 -0.29 3.41 0.66
C ASP A 64 -1.11 3.76 -0.59
N GLY A 65 -0.57 4.62 -1.47
CA GLY A 65 -1.19 4.94 -2.75
C GLY A 65 -1.33 3.73 -3.67
N TYR A 66 -0.28 2.92 -3.81
CA TYR A 66 -0.35 1.68 -4.58
C TYR A 66 -1.34 0.67 -4.00
N LYS A 67 -1.40 0.52 -2.68
CA LYS A 67 -2.34 -0.37 -2.01
C LYS A 67 -3.78 0.02 -2.32
N GLU A 68 -4.10 1.30 -2.23
CA GLU A 68 -5.45 1.82 -2.50
C GLU A 68 -5.86 1.57 -3.96
N VAL A 69 -4.96 1.88 -4.91
CA VAL A 69 -5.21 1.67 -6.34
C VAL A 69 -5.35 0.18 -6.64
N LEU A 70 -4.43 -0.66 -6.15
CA LEU A 70 -4.47 -2.10 -6.40
C LEU A 70 -5.74 -2.75 -5.82
N SER A 71 -6.10 -2.37 -4.59
CA SER A 71 -7.32 -2.85 -3.94
C SER A 71 -8.56 -2.44 -4.74
N SER A 72 -8.67 -1.17 -5.11
CA SER A 72 -9.79 -0.66 -5.92
C SER A 72 -9.93 -1.40 -7.26
N GLU A 73 -8.83 -1.62 -7.97
CA GLU A 73 -8.85 -2.31 -9.27
C GLU A 73 -9.23 -3.79 -9.14
N LEU A 74 -8.80 -4.47 -8.07
CA LEU A 74 -9.19 -5.85 -7.78
C LEU A 74 -10.67 -5.97 -7.37
N LEU A 75 -11.18 -5.04 -6.55
CA LEU A 75 -12.59 -5.03 -6.16
C LEU A 75 -13.51 -4.76 -7.35
N GLU A 76 -13.13 -3.86 -8.24
CA GLU A 76 -13.89 -3.61 -9.48
C GLU A 76 -13.79 -4.82 -10.43
N ALA A 77 -12.63 -5.49 -10.52
CA ALA A 77 -12.53 -6.75 -11.26
C ALA A 77 -13.46 -7.84 -10.66
N ALA A 78 -13.54 -7.94 -9.33
CA ALA A 78 -14.45 -8.85 -8.65
C ALA A 78 -15.91 -8.52 -8.99
N LEU A 79 -16.28 -7.23 -8.98
CA LEU A 79 -17.62 -6.78 -9.37
C LEU A 79 -17.95 -7.18 -10.81
N LEU A 80 -17.05 -6.92 -11.78
CA LEU A 80 -17.22 -7.34 -13.17
C LEU A 80 -17.33 -8.86 -13.31
N ALA A 81 -16.61 -9.61 -12.48
CA ALA A 81 -16.68 -11.06 -12.47
C ALA A 81 -17.98 -11.60 -11.86
N MET A 82 -18.67 -10.83 -11.01
CA MET A 82 -19.92 -11.25 -10.38
C MET A 82 -21.02 -11.50 -11.41
N ASP A 83 -21.04 -10.69 -12.48
CA ASP A 83 -21.99 -10.81 -13.60
C ASP A 83 -21.69 -12.01 -14.51
N LEU A 84 -20.49 -12.59 -14.40
CA LEU A 84 -20.02 -13.70 -15.25
C LEU A 84 -19.97 -15.03 -14.48
N GLN A 85 -19.22 -15.05 -13.38
CA GLN A 85 -19.00 -16.24 -12.55
C GLN A 85 -18.63 -15.87 -11.11
N LEU A 86 -19.53 -16.21 -10.17
CA LEU A 86 -19.35 -15.93 -8.73
C LEU A 86 -18.03 -16.48 -8.16
N SER A 87 -17.58 -17.65 -8.64
CA SER A 87 -16.31 -18.24 -8.18
C SER A 87 -15.09 -17.40 -8.56
N ILE A 88 -15.10 -16.73 -9.72
CA ILE A 88 -14.03 -15.83 -10.14
C ILE A 88 -14.06 -14.55 -9.29
N SER A 89 -15.25 -13.99 -9.06
CA SER A 89 -15.44 -12.84 -8.16
C SER A 89 -14.85 -13.11 -6.77
N GLN A 90 -15.18 -14.27 -6.17
CA GLN A 90 -14.66 -14.62 -4.84
C GLN A 90 -13.13 -14.76 -4.85
N ARG A 91 -12.56 -15.39 -5.88
CA ARG A 91 -11.10 -15.53 -5.99
C ARG A 91 -10.39 -14.18 -6.10
N LEU A 92 -10.96 -13.22 -6.84
CA LEU A 92 -10.41 -11.86 -6.95
C LEU A 92 -10.47 -11.12 -5.62
N PHE A 93 -11.57 -11.26 -4.89
CA PHE A 93 -11.70 -10.71 -3.54
C PHE A 93 -10.69 -11.32 -2.56
N ASP A 94 -10.45 -12.64 -2.63
CA ASP A 94 -9.47 -13.31 -1.78
C ASP A 94 -8.03 -12.87 -2.10
N ILE A 95 -7.72 -12.61 -3.38
CA ILE A 95 -6.43 -12.04 -3.81
C ILE A 95 -6.25 -10.64 -3.22
N GLU A 96 -7.27 -9.77 -3.33
CA GLU A 96 -7.27 -8.43 -2.74
C GLU A 96 -6.97 -8.48 -1.24
N LYS A 97 -7.74 -9.27 -0.50
CA LYS A 97 -7.61 -9.38 0.94
C LYS A 97 -6.21 -9.84 1.35
N THR A 98 -5.67 -10.82 0.62
CA THR A 98 -4.32 -11.34 0.86
C THR A 98 -3.26 -10.24 0.67
N LEU A 99 -3.36 -9.47 -0.43
CA LEU A 99 -2.40 -8.42 -0.74
C LEU A 99 -2.50 -7.23 0.21
N THR A 100 -3.72 -6.77 0.54
CA THR A 100 -3.94 -5.64 1.46
C THR A 100 -3.44 -5.95 2.87
N GLN A 101 -3.54 -7.21 3.31
CA GLN A 101 -2.99 -7.67 4.58
C GLN A 101 -1.47 -7.79 4.54
N ALA A 102 -0.89 -8.35 3.47
CA ALA A 102 0.55 -8.58 3.39
C ALA A 102 1.36 -7.30 3.15
N LEU A 103 0.88 -6.40 2.29
CA LEU A 103 1.59 -5.17 1.93
C LEU A 103 1.61 -4.21 3.12
N GLY A 104 2.81 -3.89 3.61
CA GLY A 104 3.03 -3.07 4.81
C GLY A 104 3.25 -3.87 6.10
N GLN A 105 3.20 -5.21 6.04
CA GLN A 105 3.68 -6.08 7.12
C GLN A 105 5.12 -6.54 6.81
N SER A 106 5.97 -6.62 7.83
CA SER A 106 7.32 -7.15 7.71
C SER A 106 7.25 -8.68 7.63
N SER A 107 7.25 -9.25 6.43
CA SER A 107 7.30 -10.70 6.23
C SER A 107 8.74 -11.20 6.14
N SER A 108 9.02 -12.26 6.90
CA SER A 108 10.22 -13.10 6.80
C SER A 108 10.23 -13.84 5.47
N ASP A 109 11.37 -13.79 4.77
CA ASP A 109 11.61 -14.51 3.52
C ASP A 109 11.52 -16.03 3.75
N GLU A 110 10.58 -16.67 3.05
CA GLU A 110 10.73 -18.08 2.68
C GLU A 110 11.04 -18.10 1.18
N GLU A 111 12.29 -18.46 0.86
CA GLU A 111 12.73 -18.73 -0.51
C GLU A 111 11.94 -19.91 -1.07
N THR A 112 10.92 -19.61 -1.87
CA THR A 112 10.31 -20.59 -2.75
C THR A 112 10.89 -20.41 -4.15
N SER A 113 11.26 -21.52 -4.78
CA SER A 113 11.64 -21.65 -6.18
C SER A 113 10.77 -20.76 -7.08
N LEU A 114 11.42 -19.87 -7.82
CA LEU A 114 10.77 -18.92 -8.73
C LEU A 114 10.39 -19.64 -10.02
N ALA A 115 9.09 -19.84 -10.25
CA ALA A 115 8.61 -20.22 -11.57
C ALA A 115 8.75 -19.03 -12.54
N GLU A 116 9.09 -19.29 -13.80
CA GLU A 116 8.97 -18.29 -14.86
C GLU A 116 7.53 -17.79 -14.90
N ILE A 117 7.36 -16.48 -14.75
CA ILE A 117 6.05 -15.85 -14.77
C ILE A 117 5.70 -15.63 -16.24
N GLU A 118 4.65 -16.30 -16.69
CA GLU A 118 4.05 -16.04 -17.99
C GLU A 118 3.57 -14.58 -18.06
N GLU A 119 3.90 -13.88 -19.15
CA GLU A 119 3.45 -12.50 -19.31
C GLU A 119 1.94 -12.46 -19.58
N PHE A 120 1.24 -11.49 -18.97
CA PHE A 120 -0.20 -11.33 -19.19
C PHE A 120 -0.48 -10.72 -20.58
N GLN A 121 -0.65 -11.59 -21.56
CA GLN A 121 -0.94 -11.21 -22.94
C GLN A 121 -2.44 -11.26 -23.25
N LEU A 122 -2.88 -10.31 -24.07
CA LEU A 122 -4.25 -10.24 -24.59
C LEU A 122 -4.19 -10.11 -26.11
N GLU A 123 -5.10 -10.81 -26.76
CA GLU A 123 -5.31 -10.77 -28.21
C GLU A 123 -6.65 -10.12 -28.52
N ALA A 124 -6.87 -9.73 -29.77
CA ALA A 124 -8.12 -9.09 -30.19
C ALA A 124 -9.36 -9.93 -29.85
N VAL A 125 -9.28 -11.26 -30.00
CA VAL A 125 -10.38 -12.19 -29.68
C VAL A 125 -10.78 -12.13 -28.20
N HIS A 126 -9.82 -11.90 -27.30
CA HIS A 126 -10.07 -11.75 -25.86
C HIS A 126 -10.76 -10.43 -25.53
N ILE A 127 -10.44 -9.35 -26.26
CA ILE A 127 -10.99 -8.01 -26.02
C ILE A 127 -12.46 -7.94 -26.44
N PHE A 128 -12.82 -8.61 -27.52
CA PHE A 128 -14.18 -8.59 -28.07
C PHE A 128 -15.10 -9.70 -27.51
N SER A 129 -14.65 -10.46 -26.50
CA SER A 129 -15.49 -11.44 -25.81
C SER A 129 -16.33 -10.79 -24.70
N GLU A 130 -17.31 -11.53 -24.18
CA GLU A 130 -18.12 -11.11 -23.02
C GLU A 130 -17.25 -10.81 -21.78
N GLN A 131 -16.09 -11.46 -21.66
CA GLN A 131 -15.14 -11.28 -20.57
C GLN A 131 -14.10 -10.19 -20.83
N GLY A 132 -14.12 -9.53 -21.99
CA GLY A 132 -13.06 -8.61 -22.43
C GLY A 132 -12.79 -7.47 -21.45
N SER A 133 -13.85 -6.87 -20.88
CA SER A 133 -13.71 -5.82 -19.86
C SER A 133 -12.99 -6.32 -18.61
N LEU A 134 -13.34 -7.51 -18.14
CA LEU A 134 -12.68 -8.15 -17.00
C LEU A 134 -11.21 -8.46 -17.33
N LEU A 135 -10.93 -9.01 -18.51
CA LEU A 135 -9.57 -9.35 -18.94
C LEU A 135 -8.66 -8.11 -19.04
N ILE A 136 -9.16 -6.99 -19.54
CA ILE A 136 -8.44 -5.71 -19.55
C ILE A 136 -8.14 -5.25 -18.12
N LYS A 137 -9.12 -5.38 -17.21
CA LYS A 137 -8.96 -5.05 -15.79
C LYS A 137 -7.86 -5.88 -15.14
N LEU A 138 -7.85 -7.20 -15.36
CA LEU A 138 -6.81 -8.10 -14.86
C LEU A 138 -5.43 -7.76 -15.41
N LYS A 139 -5.32 -7.39 -16.69
CA LYS A 139 -4.05 -6.91 -17.26
C LYS A 139 -3.53 -5.66 -16.55
N LYS A 140 -4.42 -4.71 -16.25
CA LYS A 140 -4.08 -3.49 -15.49
C LYS A 140 -3.60 -3.81 -14.08
N VAL A 141 -4.28 -4.73 -13.39
CA VAL A 141 -3.86 -5.22 -12.05
C VAL A 141 -2.45 -5.79 -12.11
N CYS A 142 -2.13 -6.65 -13.10
CA CYS A 142 -0.76 -7.16 -13.27
C CYS A 142 0.26 -6.05 -13.50
N GLY A 143 -0.09 -5.02 -14.28
CA GLY A 143 0.76 -3.84 -14.48
C GLY A 143 1.06 -3.10 -13.16
N ILE A 144 0.05 -2.89 -12.32
CA ILE A 144 0.22 -2.27 -11.00
C ILE A 144 1.09 -3.15 -10.10
N ILE A 145 0.88 -4.46 -10.11
CA ILE A 145 1.72 -5.41 -9.36
C ILE A 145 3.19 -5.30 -9.80
N HIS A 146 3.47 -5.21 -11.10
CA HIS A 146 4.84 -5.04 -11.60
C HIS A 146 5.48 -3.73 -11.13
N LEU A 147 4.71 -2.63 -11.07
CA LEU A 147 5.19 -1.35 -10.53
C LEU A 147 5.56 -1.47 -9.05
N ILE A 148 4.69 -2.11 -8.25
CA ILE A 148 4.95 -2.33 -6.83
C ILE A 148 6.17 -3.23 -6.63
N GLN A 149 6.33 -4.29 -7.44
CA GLN A 149 7.48 -5.19 -7.35
C GLN A 149 8.80 -4.46 -7.65
N ALA A 150 8.79 -3.53 -8.61
CA ALA A 150 9.97 -2.76 -8.97
C ALA A 150 10.38 -1.79 -7.85
N GLU A 151 9.41 -1.16 -7.18
CA GLU A 151 9.66 -0.18 -6.12
C GLU A 151 9.84 -0.80 -4.73
N TYR A 152 9.21 -1.96 -4.48
CA TYR A 152 9.23 -2.68 -3.20
C TYR A 152 9.59 -4.17 -3.36
N PRO A 153 10.86 -4.49 -3.65
CA PRO A 153 11.31 -5.87 -3.89
C PRO A 153 11.05 -6.83 -2.73
N GLN A 154 10.95 -6.33 -1.49
CA GLN A 154 10.62 -7.15 -0.31
C GLN A 154 9.24 -7.83 -0.40
N TYR A 155 8.33 -7.33 -1.24
CA TYR A 155 7.02 -7.96 -1.45
C TYR A 155 6.97 -8.86 -2.68
N ARG A 156 8.13 -9.12 -3.33
CA ARG A 156 8.19 -9.85 -4.60
C ARG A 156 7.45 -11.18 -4.54
N GLN A 157 7.71 -11.99 -3.52
CA GLN A 157 7.11 -13.33 -3.42
C GLN A 157 5.57 -13.31 -3.37
N ILE A 158 4.99 -12.46 -2.53
CA ILE A 158 3.53 -12.37 -2.41
C ILE A 158 2.90 -11.81 -3.71
N LEU A 159 3.57 -10.85 -4.34
CA LEU A 159 3.14 -10.25 -5.60
C LEU A 159 3.22 -11.24 -6.76
N ILE A 160 4.27 -12.07 -6.85
CA ILE A 160 4.38 -13.15 -7.84
C ILE A 160 3.25 -14.16 -7.66
N LYS A 161 2.99 -14.59 -6.42
CA LYS A 161 1.89 -15.53 -6.14
C LYS A 161 0.53 -14.96 -6.56
N ALA A 162 0.30 -13.66 -6.39
CA ALA A 162 -0.90 -13.00 -6.87
C ALA A 162 -0.97 -12.98 -8.41
N THR A 163 0.13 -12.62 -9.09
CA THR A 163 0.20 -12.62 -10.56
C THR A 163 -0.10 -14.00 -11.14
N ILE A 164 0.44 -15.07 -10.57
CA ILE A 164 0.16 -16.45 -11.01
C ILE A 164 -1.34 -16.76 -10.91
N LYS A 165 -1.97 -16.44 -9.78
CA LYS A 165 -3.42 -16.64 -9.60
C LYS A 165 -4.24 -15.83 -10.61
N ILE A 166 -3.82 -14.61 -10.95
CA ILE A 166 -4.48 -13.76 -11.96
C ILE A 166 -4.34 -14.36 -13.36
N ILE A 167 -3.16 -14.92 -13.69
CA ILE A 167 -2.94 -15.61 -14.98
C ILE A 167 -3.81 -16.86 -15.09
N GLU A 168 -3.95 -17.64 -14.01
CA GLU A 168 -4.87 -18.78 -13.98
C GLU A 168 -6.32 -18.36 -14.23
N LEU A 169 -6.74 -17.22 -13.68
CA LEU A 169 -8.06 -16.66 -13.95
C LEU A 169 -8.22 -16.24 -15.41
N LYS A 170 -7.19 -15.63 -16.01
CA LYS A 170 -7.18 -15.32 -17.45
C LYS A 170 -7.36 -16.58 -18.29
N LYS A 171 -6.64 -17.66 -17.98
CA LYS A 171 -6.77 -18.94 -18.69
C LYS A 171 -8.18 -19.49 -18.59
N GLN A 172 -8.78 -19.44 -17.40
CA GLN A 172 -10.15 -19.87 -17.18
C GLN A 172 -11.16 -19.03 -17.99
N LEU A 173 -11.01 -17.71 -18.00
CA LEU A 173 -11.89 -16.78 -18.71
C LEU A 173 -11.75 -16.88 -20.24
N ALA A 174 -10.53 -17.15 -20.73
CA ALA A 174 -10.24 -17.33 -22.15
C ALA A 174 -10.59 -18.74 -22.67
N GLY A 175 -11.03 -19.66 -21.79
CA GLY A 175 -11.30 -21.05 -22.16
C GLY A 175 -10.03 -21.89 -22.42
N GLU A 176 -8.86 -21.42 -21.98
CA GLU A 176 -7.55 -22.08 -22.14
C GLU A 176 -7.30 -23.17 -21.06
N THR A 177 -8.34 -23.69 -20.41
CA THR A 177 -8.20 -24.71 -19.35
C THR A 177 -7.66 -26.01 -19.94
N ASN A 178 -6.45 -26.40 -19.50
CA ASN A 178 -5.74 -27.63 -19.87
C ASN A 178 -6.67 -28.82 -20.18
N GLU A 179 -6.77 -29.19 -21.46
CA GLU A 179 -7.24 -30.50 -21.95
C GLU A 179 -6.27 -31.65 -21.57
N LYS A 180 -5.80 -31.70 -20.33
CA LYS A 180 -5.03 -32.83 -19.77
C LYS A 180 -5.82 -33.58 -18.72
N THR A 181 -7.06 -33.92 -19.05
CA THR A 181 -7.79 -35.02 -18.41
C THR A 181 -8.77 -35.55 -19.45
N ILE A 182 -8.32 -36.52 -20.25
CA ILE A 182 -9.06 -37.57 -20.98
C ILE A 182 -8.07 -38.04 -22.07
N ASN A 183 -7.12 -38.89 -21.67
CA ASN A 183 -6.42 -39.89 -22.51
C ASN A 183 -5.39 -40.58 -21.61
N GLY A 184 -5.91 -41.38 -20.69
CA GLY A 184 -5.16 -42.21 -19.77
C GLY A 184 -6.03 -43.35 -19.28
N SER A 185 -6.75 -43.98 -20.21
CA SER A 185 -7.48 -45.24 -20.00
C SER A 185 -7.72 -45.88 -21.37
N MET A 186 -6.65 -46.44 -21.93
CA MET A 186 -6.67 -47.68 -22.71
C MET A 186 -5.34 -48.40 -22.49
#